data_AF-A0AAD6GY51-F1
#
_entry.id   AF-A0AAD6GY51-F1
#
_cell.length_a   1.000
_cell.length_b   1.000
_cell.length_c   1.000
_cell.angle_alpha   90.00
_cell.angle_beta   90.00
_cell.angle_gamma   90.00
#
_symmetry.space_group_name_H-M   'P 1'
#
loop_
_entity.id
_entity.type
_entity.pdbx_description
1 polymer ?
#
loop_
_entity_poly.entity_id
_entity_poly.type
_entity_poly.pdbx_seq_one_letter_code
_entity_poly.pdbx_strand_id
1 'polypeptide(L)'
;MRYSTTDRQSGSPRLTLTFEAKPELDPVYRDSYSLTFKITRDSDDPQKEPCVIHWDPGEDGFGQSGIIILHHESNELRPIQVERSQLPAKQLHPRDVSASDPCFKQLTPGDTVSWEVVLPSVYYGSFIEEHLYEISWPGGQIPLWDWGTLAEHNDQLVPRFPAVVLPGGQRQSLEIINIESDIEDDVASGPSPRPISPSARVSDAPVFTVSVSGPATLSMKDRNISGTLRYPVTVTVAYDAAPDILHEETPVIFHTFIFQDMDNRYNGFRLYVGGKDGWSPHELNGLLTHHRYRFSFPDPFHVGHSQDRFRILTPGESCSLTREVSDFPKNAAPGDVFRYGYKGGKLDWWDWGKSEDHEDTVVWIYGGVTDPKDNEGRPGIMIPASNLIEFTVVE
;
A
#
# COMPACT_ATOMS: atom_id res chain seq x y z
N MET A 1 -13.22 -14.65 -25.18
CA MET A 1 -13.49 -13.30 -25.72
C MET A 1 -14.99 -13.20 -25.98
N ARG A 2 -15.64 -12.12 -25.56
CA ARG A 2 -17.09 -11.86 -25.62
C ARG A 2 -17.45 -10.93 -26.78
N TYR A 3 -16.68 -9.87 -26.98
CA TYR A 3 -16.82 -8.94 -28.11
C TYR A 3 -15.48 -8.72 -28.78
N SER A 4 -15.50 -8.48 -30.08
CA SER A 4 -14.34 -8.30 -30.96
C SER A 4 -14.55 -7.09 -31.88
N THR A 5 -13.55 -6.76 -32.69
CA THR A 5 -13.65 -5.69 -33.68
C THR A 5 -14.72 -5.94 -34.73
N THR A 6 -15.08 -7.20 -35.01
CA THR A 6 -16.13 -7.56 -35.99
C THR A 6 -17.54 -7.30 -35.47
N ASP A 7 -17.71 -7.16 -34.16
CA ASP A 7 -19.00 -6.88 -33.54
C ASP A 7 -19.36 -5.37 -33.55
N ARG A 8 -18.43 -4.52 -34.02
CA ARG A 8 -18.64 -3.08 -34.17
C ARG A 8 -19.77 -2.83 -35.18
N GLN A 9 -20.77 -2.07 -34.76
CA GLN A 9 -21.89 -1.66 -35.61
C GLN A 9 -21.60 -0.31 -36.26
N SER A 10 -22.11 -0.08 -37.47
CA SER A 10 -21.97 1.21 -38.14
C SER A 10 -22.69 2.31 -37.34
N GLY A 11 -22.06 3.48 -37.22
CA GLY A 11 -22.65 4.65 -36.58
C GLY A 11 -22.30 4.84 -35.11
N SER A 12 -21.57 3.92 -34.46
CA SER A 12 -20.95 4.14 -33.14
C SER A 12 -19.44 4.42 -33.26
N PRO A 13 -18.85 5.18 -32.31
CA PRO A 13 -17.41 5.46 -32.33
C PRO A 13 -16.59 4.18 -32.22
N ARG A 14 -15.45 4.19 -32.91
CA ARG A 14 -14.50 3.09 -32.88
C ARG A 14 -13.55 3.25 -31.70
N LEU A 15 -13.87 2.55 -30.61
CA LEU A 15 -13.09 2.60 -29.38
C LEU A 15 -12.34 1.29 -29.13
N THR A 16 -11.18 1.41 -28.48
CA THR A 16 -10.36 0.30 -28.04
C THR A 16 -10.02 0.47 -26.56
N LEU A 17 -10.06 -0.61 -25.79
CA LEU A 17 -9.68 -0.61 -24.37
C LEU A 17 -8.33 -1.29 -24.18
N THR A 18 -7.44 -0.63 -23.45
CA THR A 18 -6.22 -1.21 -22.89
C THR A 18 -6.19 -0.96 -21.40
N PHE A 19 -5.36 -1.70 -20.68
CA PHE A 19 -5.13 -1.48 -19.26
C PHE A 19 -3.69 -1.82 -18.91
N GLU A 20 -3.20 -1.16 -17.87
CA GLU A 20 -1.86 -1.33 -17.33
C GLU A 20 -1.97 -1.45 -15.80
N ALA A 21 -1.24 -2.41 -15.26
CA ALA A 21 -1.07 -2.62 -13.83
C ALA A 21 0.40 -2.97 -13.53
N LYS A 22 0.78 -3.08 -12.27
CA LYS A 22 2.11 -3.62 -11.92
C LYS A 22 2.17 -5.11 -12.31
N PRO A 23 3.31 -5.69 -12.69
CA PRO A 23 3.34 -7.12 -13.03
C PRO A 23 3.18 -8.05 -11.80
N GLU A 24 3.33 -7.49 -10.60
CA GLU A 24 3.42 -8.23 -9.35
C GLU A 24 2.45 -7.68 -8.30
N LEU A 25 1.83 -8.59 -7.55
CA LEU A 25 0.99 -8.30 -6.39
C LEU A 25 1.44 -9.18 -5.21
N ASP A 26 1.78 -8.52 -4.11
CA ASP A 26 1.95 -9.13 -2.79
C ASP A 26 0.69 -8.85 -1.96
N PRO A 27 -0.23 -9.84 -1.82
CA PRO A 27 -1.49 -9.66 -1.10
C PRO A 27 -1.31 -9.61 0.42
N VAL A 28 -0.14 -9.99 0.96
CA VAL A 28 0.18 -9.90 2.39
C VAL A 28 0.54 -8.46 2.75
N TYR A 29 1.29 -7.79 1.87
CA TYR A 29 1.80 -6.44 2.10
C TYR A 29 0.89 -5.32 1.55
N ARG A 30 0.24 -5.52 0.40
CA ARG A 30 -0.63 -4.51 -0.21
C ARG A 30 -2.11 -4.86 -0.02
N ASP A 31 -2.80 -3.99 0.70
CA ASP A 31 -4.26 -4.03 0.86
C ASP A 31 -5.03 -3.53 -0.39
N SER A 32 -4.30 -3.00 -1.37
CA SER A 32 -4.85 -2.39 -2.57
C SER A 32 -3.92 -2.58 -3.79
N TYR A 33 -4.52 -2.76 -4.96
CA TYR A 33 -3.82 -2.97 -6.21
C TYR A 33 -4.50 -2.18 -7.33
N SER A 34 -3.86 -1.11 -7.80
CA SER A 34 -4.42 -0.22 -8.83
C SER A 34 -4.19 -0.75 -10.24
N LEU A 35 -5.21 -0.60 -11.08
CA LEU A 35 -5.16 -0.74 -12.53
C LEU A 35 -5.52 0.59 -13.17
N THR A 36 -4.83 0.93 -14.25
CA THR A 36 -5.19 2.08 -15.10
C THR A 36 -5.84 1.57 -16.38
N PHE A 37 -7.13 1.83 -16.54
CA PHE A 37 -7.82 1.64 -17.80
C PHE A 37 -7.58 2.80 -18.74
N LYS A 38 -7.41 2.51 -20.04
CA LYS A 38 -7.29 3.50 -21.11
C LYS A 38 -8.26 3.15 -22.22
N ILE A 39 -9.12 4.08 -22.60
CA ILE A 39 -9.98 3.98 -23.77
C ILE A 39 -9.47 4.96 -24.82
N THR A 40 -9.16 4.44 -26.00
CA THR A 40 -8.66 5.21 -27.14
C THR A 40 -9.68 5.20 -28.26
N ARG A 41 -9.92 6.37 -28.86
CA ARG A 41 -10.70 6.48 -30.09
C ARG A 41 -9.80 6.39 -31.31
N ASP A 42 -10.14 5.51 -32.24
CA ASP A 42 -9.36 5.30 -33.45
C ASP A 42 -9.22 6.62 -34.25
N SER A 43 -8.01 6.97 -34.68
CA SER A 43 -7.75 8.22 -35.43
C SER A 43 -8.41 8.23 -36.81
N ASP A 44 -8.60 7.05 -37.39
CA ASP A 44 -9.26 6.82 -38.67
C ASP A 44 -10.77 6.55 -38.53
N ASP A 45 -11.37 6.84 -37.37
CA ASP A 45 -12.82 6.76 -37.17
C ASP A 45 -13.54 7.53 -38.30
N PRO A 46 -14.47 6.89 -39.04
CA PRO A 46 -15.21 7.54 -40.12
C PRO A 46 -15.95 8.80 -39.67
N GLN A 47 -16.44 8.80 -38.43
CA GLN A 47 -17.10 9.96 -37.86
C GLN A 47 -16.06 10.86 -37.19
N LYS A 48 -16.04 12.14 -37.55
CA LYS A 48 -15.05 13.11 -37.05
C LYS A 48 -15.56 13.98 -35.90
N GLU A 49 -16.86 14.00 -35.67
CA GLU A 49 -17.45 14.67 -34.52
C GLU A 49 -16.95 14.06 -33.20
N PRO A 50 -16.70 14.86 -32.15
CA PRO A 50 -16.42 14.34 -30.82
C PRO A 50 -17.53 13.40 -30.33
N CYS A 51 -17.22 12.51 -29.40
CA CYS A 51 -18.21 11.71 -28.71
C CYS A 51 -18.05 11.82 -27.20
N VAL A 52 -19.17 11.76 -26.49
CA VAL A 52 -19.22 11.62 -25.05
C VAL A 52 -19.56 10.17 -24.71
N ILE A 53 -18.82 9.59 -23.77
CA ILE A 53 -19.10 8.28 -23.19
C ILE A 53 -19.26 8.41 -21.67
N HIS A 54 -20.10 7.56 -21.10
CA HIS A 54 -20.07 7.26 -19.68
C HIS A 54 -19.53 5.85 -19.48
N TRP A 55 -18.40 5.74 -18.79
CA TRP A 55 -17.79 4.45 -18.46
C TRP A 55 -17.26 4.47 -17.03
N ASP A 56 -17.79 3.59 -16.20
CA ASP A 56 -17.43 3.46 -14.79
C ASP A 56 -16.41 2.33 -14.63
N PRO A 57 -15.16 2.60 -14.19
CA PRO A 57 -14.15 1.56 -14.07
C PRO A 57 -14.50 0.48 -13.03
N GLY A 58 -15.31 0.79 -12.02
CA GLY A 58 -15.82 -0.17 -11.04
C GLY A 58 -16.94 -1.03 -11.61
N GLU A 59 -17.98 -0.41 -12.19
CA GLU A 59 -19.14 -1.14 -12.72
C GLU A 59 -18.89 -1.80 -14.09
N ASP A 60 -18.27 -1.08 -15.02
CA ASP A 60 -18.02 -1.54 -16.38
C ASP A 60 -16.67 -2.27 -16.51
N GLY A 61 -15.66 -1.84 -15.75
CA GLY A 61 -14.33 -2.44 -15.74
C GLY A 61 -14.25 -3.71 -14.88
N PHE A 62 -14.77 -3.68 -13.66
CA PHE A 62 -14.69 -4.79 -12.70
C PHE A 62 -16.03 -5.41 -12.30
N GLY A 63 -17.15 -4.92 -12.83
CA GLY A 63 -18.46 -5.50 -12.53
C GLY A 63 -18.61 -6.92 -13.10
N GLN A 64 -19.81 -7.48 -12.96
CA GLN A 64 -20.12 -8.87 -13.32
C GLN A 64 -19.81 -9.26 -14.79
N SER A 65 -19.60 -8.28 -15.66
CA SER A 65 -19.29 -8.44 -17.07
C SER A 65 -17.93 -7.91 -17.51
N GLY A 66 -17.12 -7.43 -16.56
CA GLY A 66 -15.85 -6.76 -16.82
C GLY A 66 -14.66 -7.71 -16.93
N ILE A 67 -13.53 -7.29 -16.36
CA ILE A 67 -12.28 -8.05 -16.28
C ILE A 67 -12.51 -9.44 -15.70
N ILE A 68 -11.80 -10.41 -16.26
CA ILE A 68 -11.71 -11.76 -15.75
C ILE A 68 -10.26 -11.99 -15.35
N ILE A 69 -10.05 -12.50 -14.13
CA ILE A 69 -8.74 -12.98 -13.72
C ILE A 69 -8.70 -14.48 -13.96
N LEU A 70 -7.68 -14.90 -14.71
CA LEU A 70 -7.41 -16.28 -15.03
C LEU A 70 -6.20 -16.73 -14.22
N HIS A 71 -6.20 -17.96 -13.74
CA HIS A 71 -5.04 -18.60 -13.13
C HIS A 71 -4.57 -19.77 -14.01
N HIS A 72 -3.26 -20.01 -14.01
CA HIS A 72 -2.67 -21.14 -14.70
C HIS A 72 -2.79 -22.41 -13.85
N GLU A 73 -3.58 -23.38 -14.30
CA GLU A 73 -3.69 -24.71 -13.68
C GLU A 73 -3.29 -25.77 -14.73
N SER A 74 -2.16 -26.45 -14.53
CA SER A 74 -1.72 -27.58 -15.39
C SER A 74 -1.74 -27.28 -16.91
N ASN A 75 -1.22 -26.11 -17.31
CA ASN A 75 -1.23 -25.56 -18.69
C ASN A 75 -2.61 -25.11 -19.24
N GLU A 76 -3.67 -25.12 -18.44
CA GLU A 76 -4.97 -24.52 -18.79
C GLU A 76 -5.17 -23.19 -18.05
N LEU A 77 -5.72 -22.19 -18.75
CA LEU A 77 -6.16 -20.94 -18.14
C LEU A 77 -7.60 -21.10 -17.64
N ARG A 78 -7.80 -20.96 -16.33
CA ARG A 78 -9.13 -21.07 -15.72
C ARG A 78 -9.51 -19.79 -14.99
N PRO A 79 -10.75 -19.29 -15.12
CA PRO A 79 -11.20 -18.14 -14.34
C PRO A 79 -11.22 -18.43 -12.85
N ILE A 80 -10.76 -17.46 -12.05
CA ILE A 80 -10.96 -17.48 -10.61
C ILE A 80 -12.47 -17.47 -10.31
N GLN A 81 -12.90 -18.32 -9.39
CA GLN A 81 -14.28 -18.34 -8.92
C GLN A 81 -14.48 -17.29 -7.84
N VAL A 82 -15.09 -16.17 -8.20
CA VAL A 82 -15.54 -15.13 -7.25
C VAL A 82 -17.06 -15.10 -7.18
N GLU A 83 -17.60 -14.80 -5.99
CA GLU A 83 -19.04 -14.59 -5.83
C GLU A 83 -19.50 -13.37 -6.63
N ARG A 84 -20.17 -13.60 -7.76
CA ARG A 84 -20.61 -12.52 -8.68
C ARG A 84 -21.53 -11.50 -8.02
N SER A 85 -22.25 -11.87 -6.96
CA SER A 85 -23.09 -10.96 -6.18
C SER A 85 -22.28 -9.88 -5.44
N GLN A 86 -20.98 -10.11 -5.21
CA GLN A 86 -20.08 -9.15 -4.58
C GLN A 86 -19.51 -8.14 -5.59
N LEU A 87 -19.66 -8.39 -6.90
CA LEU A 87 -19.25 -7.46 -7.95
C LEU A 87 -20.41 -6.54 -8.33
N PRO A 88 -20.13 -5.25 -8.64
CA PRO A 88 -21.16 -4.32 -9.08
C PRO A 88 -21.92 -4.85 -10.31
N ALA A 89 -23.24 -4.69 -10.29
CA ALA A 89 -24.09 -4.95 -11.44
C ALA A 89 -24.16 -3.68 -12.30
N LYS A 90 -23.98 -3.83 -13.61
CA LYS A 90 -24.09 -2.71 -14.56
C LYS A 90 -25.51 -2.15 -14.54
N GLN A 91 -25.64 -0.86 -14.23
CA GLN A 91 -26.93 -0.18 -14.24
C GLN A 91 -27.17 0.49 -15.60
N LEU A 92 -28.28 0.16 -16.24
CA LEU A 92 -28.67 0.66 -17.57
C LEU A 92 -29.82 1.68 -17.46
N HIS A 93 -29.59 2.76 -16.72
CA HIS A 93 -30.53 3.88 -16.65
C HIS A 93 -29.91 5.15 -17.25
N PRO A 94 -30.73 6.12 -17.71
CA PRO A 94 -30.26 7.43 -18.10
C PRO A 94 -29.42 8.10 -17.01
N ARG A 95 -28.41 8.89 -17.40
CA ARG A 95 -27.53 9.63 -16.47
C ARG A 95 -27.44 11.10 -16.88
N ASP A 96 -27.61 12.01 -15.93
CA ASP A 96 -27.42 13.44 -16.16
C ASP A 96 -25.95 13.69 -16.51
N VAL A 97 -25.69 14.32 -17.66
CA VAL A 97 -24.32 14.63 -18.06
C VAL A 97 -23.76 15.73 -17.17
N SER A 98 -22.67 15.44 -16.46
CA SER A 98 -21.98 16.42 -15.63
C SER A 98 -20.47 16.35 -15.84
N ALA A 99 -19.85 17.51 -16.05
CA ALA A 99 -18.39 17.62 -16.09
C ALA A 99 -17.71 17.29 -14.75
N SER A 100 -18.46 17.28 -13.64
CA SER A 100 -17.93 16.89 -12.33
C SER A 100 -17.89 15.38 -12.11
N ASP A 101 -18.63 14.60 -12.90
CA ASP A 101 -18.63 13.15 -12.79
C ASP A 101 -17.44 12.59 -13.60
N PRO A 102 -16.46 11.94 -12.93
CA PRO A 102 -15.25 11.46 -13.58
C PRO A 102 -15.48 10.31 -14.57
N CYS A 103 -16.67 9.67 -14.55
CA CYS A 103 -17.04 8.59 -15.47
C CYS A 103 -17.42 9.12 -16.86
N PHE A 104 -17.81 10.39 -16.97
CA PHE A 104 -18.02 11.03 -18.26
C PHE A 104 -16.70 11.48 -18.88
N LYS A 105 -16.47 11.07 -20.12
CA LYS A 105 -15.31 11.50 -20.92
C LYS A 105 -15.74 11.88 -22.33
N GLN A 106 -15.08 12.91 -22.85
CA GLN A 106 -15.17 13.31 -24.25
C GLN A 106 -13.95 12.80 -25.01
N LEU A 107 -14.15 12.26 -26.21
CA LEU A 107 -13.08 11.84 -27.11
C LEU A 107 -13.27 12.40 -28.52
N THR A 108 -12.23 13.03 -29.05
CA THR A 108 -12.07 13.28 -30.49
C THR A 108 -11.27 12.14 -31.15
N PRO A 109 -11.29 12.00 -32.49
CA PRO A 109 -10.50 10.97 -33.16
C PRO A 109 -9.01 11.04 -32.82
N GLY A 110 -8.45 9.95 -32.28
CA GLY A 110 -7.06 9.87 -31.82
C GLY A 110 -6.85 10.16 -30.34
N ASP A 111 -7.87 10.61 -29.60
CA ASP A 111 -7.76 10.85 -28.17
C ASP A 111 -7.72 9.55 -27.36
N THR A 112 -7.08 9.64 -26.20
CA THR A 112 -7.08 8.62 -25.16
C THR A 112 -7.51 9.24 -23.84
N VAL A 113 -8.37 8.54 -23.12
CA VAL A 113 -8.79 8.90 -21.75
C VAL A 113 -8.51 7.74 -20.81
N SER A 114 -8.29 8.04 -19.53
CA SER A 114 -7.91 7.03 -18.55
C SER A 114 -8.65 7.15 -17.21
N TRP A 115 -8.74 6.02 -16.52
CA TRP A 115 -9.25 5.90 -15.16
C TRP A 115 -8.33 5.00 -14.35
N GLU A 116 -8.03 5.41 -13.12
CA GLU A 116 -7.42 4.54 -12.13
C GLU A 116 -8.51 3.89 -11.27
N VAL A 117 -8.35 2.60 -10.98
CA VAL A 117 -9.29 1.85 -10.15
C VAL A 117 -8.57 0.75 -9.39
N VAL A 118 -9.03 0.51 -8.17
CA VAL A 118 -8.48 -0.55 -7.31
C VAL A 118 -9.16 -1.88 -7.63
N LEU A 119 -8.36 -2.94 -7.69
CA LEU A 119 -8.81 -4.31 -7.81
C LEU A 119 -9.79 -4.64 -6.67
N PRO A 120 -10.98 -5.17 -6.96
CA PRO A 120 -11.94 -5.53 -5.92
C PRO A 120 -11.39 -6.53 -4.92
N SER A 121 -11.66 -6.31 -3.63
CA SER A 121 -11.17 -7.14 -2.52
C SER A 121 -11.60 -8.61 -2.62
N VAL A 122 -12.72 -8.91 -3.30
CA VAL A 122 -13.22 -10.28 -3.53
C VAL A 122 -12.22 -11.18 -4.25
N TYR A 123 -11.32 -10.63 -5.07
CA TYR A 123 -10.31 -11.42 -5.78
C TYR A 123 -9.19 -11.89 -4.85
N TYR A 124 -8.88 -11.14 -3.78
CA TYR A 124 -7.73 -11.39 -2.91
C TYR A 124 -7.82 -12.72 -2.20
N GLY A 125 -9.01 -13.09 -1.70
CA GLY A 125 -9.22 -14.36 -1.01
C GLY A 125 -9.11 -15.61 -1.90
N SER A 126 -8.98 -15.43 -3.22
CA SER A 126 -8.84 -16.53 -4.19
C SER A 126 -7.44 -16.63 -4.80
N PHE A 127 -6.54 -15.72 -4.46
CA PHE A 127 -5.16 -15.82 -4.90
C PHE A 127 -4.44 -16.93 -4.15
N ILE A 128 -3.68 -17.73 -4.89
CA ILE A 128 -2.82 -18.78 -4.42
C ILE A 128 -1.40 -18.34 -4.76
N GLU A 129 -0.52 -18.50 -3.79
CA GLU A 129 0.89 -18.12 -3.88
C GLU A 129 1.60 -18.92 -4.98
N GLU A 130 2.64 -18.34 -5.57
CA GLU A 130 3.48 -18.95 -6.63
C GLU A 130 2.75 -19.31 -7.93
N HIS A 131 1.46 -18.96 -8.05
CA HIS A 131 0.70 -19.15 -9.27
C HIS A 131 0.79 -17.91 -10.15
N LEU A 132 0.95 -18.14 -11.45
CA LEU A 132 0.84 -17.10 -12.46
C LEU A 132 -0.63 -16.86 -12.79
N TYR A 133 -1.01 -15.60 -12.83
CA TYR A 133 -2.33 -15.15 -13.22
C TYR A 133 -2.28 -14.29 -14.48
N GLU A 134 -3.41 -14.18 -15.16
CA GLU A 134 -3.61 -13.31 -16.30
C GLU A 134 -4.88 -12.48 -16.08
N ILE A 135 -4.71 -11.16 -16.03
CA ILE A 135 -5.81 -10.21 -16.08
C ILE A 135 -6.24 -10.10 -17.53
N SER A 136 -7.52 -10.36 -17.82
CA SER A 136 -8.03 -10.42 -19.19
C SER A 136 -9.28 -9.56 -19.36
N TRP A 137 -9.28 -8.69 -20.38
CA TRP A 137 -10.49 -8.01 -20.81
C TRP A 137 -11.23 -8.87 -21.86
N PRO A 138 -12.41 -9.42 -21.53
CA PRO A 138 -13.14 -10.27 -22.47
C PRO A 138 -13.77 -9.47 -23.61
N GLY A 139 -13.90 -8.15 -23.49
CA GLY A 139 -14.70 -7.32 -24.40
C GLY A 139 -16.02 -6.94 -23.75
N GLY A 140 -16.49 -5.73 -24.03
CA GLY A 140 -17.69 -5.16 -23.43
C GLY A 140 -18.37 -4.13 -24.32
N GLN A 141 -19.45 -3.54 -23.81
CA GLN A 141 -20.21 -2.52 -24.52
C GLN A 141 -20.43 -1.29 -23.65
N ILE A 142 -20.39 -0.11 -24.26
CA ILE A 142 -20.80 1.16 -23.66
C ILE A 142 -22.14 1.56 -24.27
N PRO A 143 -23.25 1.38 -23.54
CA PRO A 143 -24.58 1.76 -24.02
C PRO A 143 -24.84 3.25 -23.80
N LEU A 144 -24.19 3.87 -22.82
CA LEU A 144 -24.30 5.30 -22.52
C LEU A 144 -23.22 6.06 -23.31
N TRP A 145 -23.59 6.50 -24.52
CA TRP A 145 -22.75 7.35 -25.36
C TRP A 145 -23.59 8.21 -26.31
N ASP A 146 -23.05 9.36 -26.74
CA ASP A 146 -23.61 10.15 -27.84
C ASP A 146 -22.52 10.92 -28.59
N TRP A 147 -22.86 11.42 -29.77
CA TRP A 147 -22.04 12.37 -30.52
C TRP A 147 -22.15 13.77 -29.93
N GLY A 148 -21.11 14.58 -30.13
CA GLY A 148 -20.99 15.93 -29.58
C GLY A 148 -20.03 16.00 -28.38
N THR A 149 -20.06 17.16 -27.74
CA THR A 149 -19.17 17.54 -26.64
C THR A 149 -19.91 17.54 -25.31
N LEU A 150 -19.18 17.46 -24.20
CA LEU A 150 -19.78 17.55 -22.86
C LEU A 150 -20.53 18.87 -22.64
N ALA A 151 -20.12 19.95 -23.31
CA ALA A 151 -20.78 21.26 -23.20
C ALA A 151 -22.10 21.35 -23.99
N GLU A 152 -22.27 20.52 -25.03
CA GLU A 152 -23.50 20.46 -25.82
C GLU A 152 -24.59 19.61 -25.14
N HIS A 153 -24.17 18.64 -24.33
CA HIS A 153 -25.06 17.78 -23.54
C HIS A 153 -25.40 18.44 -22.20
N ASN A 154 -26.50 19.21 -22.18
CA ASN A 154 -27.10 19.77 -20.96
C ASN A 154 -28.21 18.88 -20.37
N ASP A 155 -28.49 17.74 -21.01
CA ASP A 155 -29.57 16.81 -20.68
C ASP A 155 -29.00 15.43 -20.29
N GLN A 156 -29.88 14.44 -20.12
CA GLN A 156 -29.49 13.07 -19.79
C GLN A 156 -28.93 12.31 -20.99
N LEU A 157 -27.82 11.61 -20.77
CA LEU A 157 -27.36 10.57 -21.65
C LEU A 157 -28.22 9.32 -21.44
N VAL A 158 -28.93 8.89 -22.48
CA VAL A 158 -29.79 7.71 -22.45
C VAL A 158 -29.10 6.51 -23.12
N PRO A 159 -29.39 5.26 -22.71
CA PRO A 159 -28.84 4.08 -23.39
C PRO A 159 -29.17 4.08 -24.89
N ARG A 160 -28.14 4.05 -25.73
CA ARG A 160 -28.23 4.17 -27.18
C ARG A 160 -27.94 2.83 -27.88
N PHE A 161 -28.68 2.57 -28.95
CA PHE A 161 -28.39 1.54 -29.93
C PHE A 161 -27.98 2.17 -31.27
N PRO A 162 -26.87 1.72 -31.90
CA PRO A 162 -25.97 0.67 -31.44
C PRO A 162 -25.16 1.07 -30.20
N ALA A 163 -24.91 0.12 -29.28
CA ALA A 163 -23.95 0.36 -28.19
C ALA A 163 -22.53 0.38 -28.76
N VAL A 164 -21.64 1.18 -28.18
CA VAL A 164 -20.22 1.16 -28.56
C VAL A 164 -19.62 -0.15 -28.11
N VAL A 165 -18.89 -0.82 -28.99
CA VAL A 165 -18.16 -2.04 -28.66
C VAL A 165 -16.74 -1.69 -28.24
N LEU A 166 -16.34 -2.18 -27.07
CA LEU A 166 -14.95 -2.24 -26.64
C LEU A 166 -14.43 -3.67 -26.89
N PRO A 167 -13.64 -3.89 -27.95
CA PRO A 167 -13.12 -5.21 -28.27
C PRO A 167 -12.33 -5.81 -27.11
N GLY A 168 -12.49 -7.11 -26.90
CA GLY A 168 -11.68 -7.89 -25.97
C GLY A 168 -10.31 -8.22 -26.55
N GLY A 169 -9.47 -8.82 -25.71
CA GLY A 169 -8.19 -9.40 -26.15
C GLY A 169 -6.99 -8.83 -25.43
N GLN A 170 -7.13 -7.68 -24.77
CA GLN A 170 -6.09 -7.16 -23.88
C GLN A 170 -5.89 -8.12 -22.70
N ARG A 171 -4.62 -8.46 -22.46
CA ARG A 171 -4.18 -9.37 -21.41
C ARG A 171 -2.93 -8.81 -20.76
N GLN A 172 -2.80 -9.04 -19.46
CA GLN A 172 -1.58 -8.74 -18.73
C GLN A 172 -1.32 -9.85 -17.71
N SER A 173 -0.07 -10.33 -17.67
CA SER A 173 0.37 -11.26 -16.64
C SER A 173 0.42 -10.57 -15.27
N LEU A 174 -0.01 -11.30 -14.25
CA LEU A 174 0.04 -10.91 -12.85
C LEU A 174 0.69 -12.06 -12.08
N GLU A 175 1.82 -11.81 -11.47
CA GLU A 175 2.47 -12.73 -10.56
C GLU A 175 2.02 -12.44 -9.14
N ILE A 176 1.44 -13.45 -8.48
CA ILE A 176 1.16 -13.38 -7.05
C ILE A 176 2.41 -13.86 -6.35
N ILE A 177 3.13 -12.90 -5.80
CA ILE A 177 4.34 -13.16 -5.04
C ILE A 177 3.97 -13.23 -3.56
N ASN A 178 4.42 -14.28 -2.90
CA ASN A 178 4.50 -14.31 -1.45
C ASN A 178 5.97 -14.36 -1.07
N ILE A 179 6.63 -13.20 -1.07
CA ILE A 179 8.05 -13.16 -0.73
C ILE A 179 8.30 -13.53 0.75
N GLU A 180 7.26 -13.77 1.54
CA GLU A 180 7.37 -14.36 2.89
C GLU A 180 7.78 -15.85 2.90
N SER A 181 7.65 -16.62 1.80
CA SER A 181 7.96 -18.06 1.81
C SER A 181 9.40 -18.44 1.39
N ASP A 182 10.07 -17.60 0.60
CA ASP A 182 11.23 -18.04 -0.18
C ASP A 182 12.58 -17.79 0.49
N ILE A 183 12.58 -17.30 1.74
CA ILE A 183 13.81 -17.25 2.54
C ILE A 183 13.86 -18.55 3.31
N GLU A 184 14.63 -19.52 2.79
CA GLU A 184 15.08 -20.65 3.59
C GLU A 184 15.60 -20.12 4.92
N ASP A 185 15.01 -20.61 6.01
CA ASP A 185 15.43 -20.38 7.38
C ASP A 185 16.94 -20.60 7.48
N ASP A 186 17.72 -19.50 7.47
CA ASP A 186 19.14 -19.63 7.75
C ASP A 186 19.27 -19.97 9.24
N VAL A 187 19.60 -21.23 9.43
CA VAL A 187 19.61 -22.02 10.65
C VAL A 187 20.31 -21.30 11.81
N ALA A 188 19.65 -21.37 12.98
CA ALA A 188 20.21 -21.15 14.32
C ALA A 188 20.75 -19.74 14.65
N SER A 189 19.85 -18.77 14.76
CA SER A 189 20.14 -17.56 15.54
C SER A 189 19.57 -17.68 16.95
N GLY A 190 20.43 -17.67 17.97
CA GLY A 190 20.03 -17.62 19.39
C GLY A 190 19.13 -16.42 19.73
N PRO A 191 18.62 -16.32 20.98
CA PRO A 191 17.60 -15.34 21.36
C PRO A 191 18.00 -13.91 20.96
N SER A 192 17.01 -13.10 20.56
CA SER A 192 17.30 -11.73 20.16
C SER A 192 17.95 -10.94 21.33
N PRO A 193 18.84 -9.98 21.03
CA PRO A 193 19.60 -9.27 22.06
C PRO A 193 18.73 -8.61 23.12
N ARG A 194 19.31 -8.36 24.29
CA ARG A 194 18.61 -7.64 25.37
C ARG A 194 18.26 -6.21 24.92
N PRO A 195 17.16 -5.64 25.45
CA PRO A 195 16.80 -4.25 25.15
C PRO A 195 17.95 -3.28 25.45
N ILE A 196 18.09 -2.25 24.61
CA ILE A 196 19.18 -1.28 24.69
C ILE A 196 19.00 -0.39 25.92
N SER A 197 20.07 -0.30 26.71
CA SER A 197 20.16 0.56 27.90
C SER A 197 20.41 2.03 27.51
N PRO A 198 19.91 3.02 28.28
CA PRO A 198 20.29 4.43 28.14
C PRO A 198 21.80 4.68 28.12
N SER A 199 22.59 3.80 28.75
CA SER A 199 24.06 3.88 28.75
C SER A 199 24.72 3.62 27.39
N ALA A 200 23.97 3.16 26.38
CA ALA A 200 24.46 2.96 25.02
C ALA A 200 24.46 4.26 24.18
N ARG A 201 23.93 5.36 24.73
CA ARG A 201 23.92 6.67 24.06
C ARG A 201 25.34 7.20 23.83
N VAL A 202 25.52 7.90 22.72
CA VAL A 202 26.77 8.59 22.39
C VAL A 202 26.66 10.02 22.92
N SER A 203 27.75 10.56 23.50
CA SER A 203 27.76 11.86 24.18
C SER A 203 27.49 13.05 23.25
N ASP A 204 27.78 12.93 21.95
CA ASP A 204 27.77 14.06 21.01
C ASP A 204 26.64 13.96 19.98
N ALA A 205 25.49 13.39 20.36
CA ALA A 205 24.35 13.17 19.47
C ALA A 205 23.02 13.53 20.15
N PRO A 206 21.97 13.86 19.36
CA PRO A 206 20.63 14.11 19.89
C PRO A 206 20.13 12.95 20.76
N VAL A 207 19.45 13.29 21.85
CA VAL A 207 18.98 12.31 22.83
C VAL A 207 17.49 12.05 22.60
N PHE A 208 17.15 10.85 22.15
CA PHE A 208 15.75 10.46 21.99
C PHE A 208 15.30 9.50 23.09
N THR A 209 14.02 9.65 23.45
CA THR A 209 13.31 8.76 24.36
C THR A 209 12.02 8.28 23.68
N VAL A 210 11.73 6.98 23.79
CA VAL A 210 10.54 6.37 23.19
C VAL A 210 9.61 5.88 24.29
N SER A 211 8.33 6.16 24.15
CA SER A 211 7.27 5.55 24.95
C SER A 211 6.20 4.93 24.04
N VAL A 212 5.54 3.90 24.56
CA VAL A 212 4.45 3.21 23.84
C VAL A 212 3.18 3.21 24.69
N SER A 213 2.04 3.36 24.03
CA SER A 213 0.71 3.25 24.61
C SER A 213 -0.22 2.51 23.66
N GLY A 214 -1.15 1.73 24.20
CA GLY A 214 -2.15 1.04 23.40
C GLY A 214 -3.32 0.57 24.25
N PRO A 215 -4.39 0.04 23.63
CA PRO A 215 -5.54 -0.51 24.33
C PRO A 215 -5.17 -1.66 25.27
N ALA A 216 -5.81 -1.75 26.44
CA ALA A 216 -5.58 -2.88 27.35
C ALA A 216 -6.13 -4.23 26.83
N THR A 217 -6.91 -4.20 25.74
CA THR A 217 -7.57 -5.37 25.15
C THR A 217 -7.49 -5.35 23.64
N LEU A 218 -7.37 -6.52 23.03
CA LEU A 218 -7.44 -6.75 21.58
C LEU A 218 -8.57 -7.73 21.28
N SER A 219 -9.56 -7.37 20.46
CA SER A 219 -10.63 -8.30 20.10
C SER A 219 -10.17 -9.26 19.02
N MET A 220 -10.59 -10.53 19.10
CA MET A 220 -10.39 -11.51 18.04
C MET A 220 -11.09 -11.14 16.73
N LYS A 221 -11.99 -10.16 16.75
CA LYS A 221 -12.64 -9.59 15.56
C LYS A 221 -11.79 -8.52 14.87
N ASP A 222 -10.78 -7.98 15.54
CA ASP A 222 -9.85 -6.98 14.99
C ASP A 222 -8.82 -7.68 14.10
N ARG A 223 -9.29 -8.20 12.97
CA ARG A 223 -8.50 -8.91 11.98
C ARG A 223 -8.47 -8.15 10.66
N ASN A 224 -7.36 -8.27 9.94
CA ASN A 224 -7.27 -7.80 8.57
C ASN A 224 -8.04 -8.73 7.61
N ILE A 225 -8.05 -8.37 6.32
CA ILE A 225 -8.74 -9.12 5.26
C ILE A 225 -8.16 -10.54 5.12
N SER A 226 -6.89 -10.77 5.48
CA SER A 226 -6.24 -12.09 5.49
C SER A 226 -6.48 -12.88 6.80
N GLY A 227 -7.28 -12.36 7.74
CA GLY A 227 -7.60 -13.02 9.01
C GLY A 227 -6.55 -12.87 10.12
N THR A 228 -5.54 -12.03 9.94
CA THR A 228 -4.45 -11.74 10.90
C THR A 228 -4.87 -10.66 11.90
N LEU A 229 -4.60 -10.87 13.20
CA LEU A 229 -4.90 -9.88 14.25
C LEU A 229 -4.15 -8.57 14.04
N ARG A 230 -4.79 -7.44 14.39
CA ARG A 230 -4.18 -6.11 14.34
C ARG A 230 -4.36 -5.37 15.65
N TYR A 231 -3.23 -5.07 16.30
CA TYR A 231 -3.23 -4.31 17.54
C TYR A 231 -2.64 -2.91 17.33
N PRO A 232 -3.45 -1.85 17.45
CA PRO A 232 -2.99 -0.48 17.25
C PRO A 232 -2.19 0.00 18.47
N VAL A 233 -0.98 0.48 18.23
CA VAL A 233 -0.06 1.02 19.22
C VAL A 233 0.32 2.43 18.82
N THR A 234 0.26 3.36 19.77
CA THR A 234 0.83 4.70 19.61
C THR A 234 2.26 4.69 20.16
N VAL A 235 3.21 5.08 19.32
CA VAL A 235 4.61 5.26 19.65
C VAL A 235 4.86 6.76 19.76
N THR A 236 5.34 7.21 20.91
CA THR A 236 5.71 8.62 21.12
C THR A 236 7.23 8.71 21.21
N VAL A 237 7.80 9.54 20.35
CA VAL A 237 9.23 9.83 20.29
C VAL A 237 9.43 11.25 20.81
N ALA A 238 10.20 11.38 21.88
CA ALA A 238 10.56 12.65 22.49
C ALA A 238 12.05 12.94 22.23
N TYR A 239 12.36 14.21 22.02
CA TYR A 239 13.73 14.70 21.88
C TYR A 239 14.12 15.51 23.11
N ASP A 240 15.08 14.99 23.87
CA ASP A 240 15.73 15.69 24.97
C ASP A 240 16.94 16.47 24.43
N ALA A 241 17.16 17.70 24.91
CA ALA A 241 18.30 18.53 24.50
C ALA A 241 19.62 17.74 24.55
N ALA A 242 20.48 17.94 23.55
CA ALA A 242 21.80 17.33 23.55
C ALA A 242 22.60 17.78 24.80
N PRO A 243 23.40 16.89 25.42
CA PRO A 243 24.09 17.18 26.66
C PRO A 243 25.25 18.20 26.52
N ASP A 244 25.51 18.72 25.31
CA ASP A 244 26.49 19.80 25.06
C ASP A 244 25.78 21.15 24.79
N ILE A 245 26.29 22.20 25.42
CA ILE A 245 25.68 23.54 25.54
C ILE A 245 25.51 24.23 24.17
N LEU A 246 26.25 23.79 23.15
CA LEU A 246 26.19 24.36 21.79
C LEU A 246 24.88 24.06 21.05
N HIS A 247 24.13 23.04 21.46
CA HIS A 247 22.94 22.56 20.74
C HIS A 247 21.66 22.48 21.60
N GLU A 248 21.64 23.13 22.78
CA GLU A 248 20.52 23.06 23.74
C GLU A 248 19.16 23.53 23.18
N GLU A 249 19.16 24.37 22.15
CA GLU A 249 17.95 24.86 21.48
C GLU A 249 17.83 24.40 20.01
N THR A 250 18.77 23.58 19.53
CA THR A 250 18.82 23.22 18.11
C THR A 250 17.79 22.14 17.78
N PRO A 251 16.86 22.39 16.84
CA PRO A 251 15.94 21.37 16.35
C PRO A 251 16.69 20.24 15.64
N VAL A 252 16.09 19.06 15.62
CA VAL A 252 16.61 17.88 14.91
C VAL A 252 15.57 17.40 13.92
N ILE A 253 16.00 17.10 12.70
CA ILE A 253 15.22 16.38 11.71
C ILE A 253 15.73 14.94 11.63
N PHE A 254 14.82 13.96 11.59
CA PHE A 254 15.21 12.55 11.55
C PHE A 254 14.24 11.70 10.77
N HIS A 255 14.76 10.58 10.26
CA HIS A 255 13.97 9.58 9.57
C HIS A 255 13.21 8.70 10.57
N THR A 256 11.89 8.60 10.42
CA THR A 256 11.03 7.90 11.40
C THR A 256 10.94 6.39 11.22
N PHE A 257 11.65 5.86 10.23
CA PHE A 257 11.53 4.48 9.77
C PHE A 257 11.66 3.42 10.87
N ILE A 258 12.59 3.65 11.81
CA ILE A 258 12.85 2.72 12.90
C ILE A 258 11.68 2.58 13.89
N PHE A 259 10.74 3.53 13.87
CA PHE A 259 9.57 3.56 14.77
C PHE A 259 8.31 3.01 14.11
N GLN A 260 8.22 3.09 12.78
CA GLN A 260 7.03 2.68 12.03
C GLN A 260 7.18 1.31 11.37
N ASP A 261 8.38 1.01 10.85
CA ASP A 261 8.48 0.07 9.74
C ASP A 261 9.53 -1.03 9.91
N MET A 262 10.38 -0.94 10.93
CA MET A 262 11.47 -1.89 11.16
C MET A 262 11.31 -2.65 12.47
N ASP A 263 11.35 -3.97 12.40
CA ASP A 263 11.46 -4.87 13.55
C ASP A 263 12.50 -5.97 13.37
N ASN A 264 13.74 -5.68 13.02
CA ASN A 264 14.73 -6.74 12.84
C ASN A 264 15.24 -7.32 14.17
N ARG A 265 16.10 -8.35 14.13
CA ARG A 265 16.68 -8.95 15.35
C ARG A 265 17.31 -7.92 16.31
N TYR A 266 17.96 -6.89 15.79
CA TYR A 266 18.76 -5.91 16.55
C TYR A 266 18.03 -4.61 16.87
N ASN A 267 17.02 -4.22 16.10
CA ASN A 267 16.33 -2.93 16.20
C ASN A 267 14.80 -3.11 16.25
N GLY A 268 14.08 -2.13 16.79
CA GLY A 268 12.62 -2.04 16.65
C GLY A 268 11.89 -2.49 17.90
N PHE A 269 10.79 -3.21 17.71
CA PHE A 269 9.87 -3.61 18.76
C PHE A 269 9.96 -5.11 19.06
N ARG A 270 9.35 -5.50 20.17
CA ARG A 270 9.27 -6.90 20.59
C ARG A 270 7.95 -7.18 21.28
N LEU A 271 7.31 -8.26 20.87
CA LEU A 271 6.18 -8.86 21.56
C LEU A 271 6.70 -9.91 22.55
N TYR A 272 6.07 -10.02 23.70
CA TYR A 272 6.33 -11.03 24.71
C TYR A 272 5.03 -11.76 25.03
N VAL A 273 5.11 -13.09 25.13
CA VAL A 273 3.98 -13.95 25.45
C VAL A 273 4.01 -14.25 26.94
N GLY A 274 2.87 -14.05 27.62
CA GLY A 274 2.69 -14.45 29.01
C GLY A 274 2.50 -15.96 29.12
N GLY A 275 3.35 -16.61 29.92
CA GLY A 275 3.26 -18.04 30.20
C GLY A 275 3.32 -18.36 31.69
N LYS A 276 3.17 -19.64 32.04
CA LYS A 276 3.23 -20.12 33.44
C LYS A 276 4.58 -19.83 34.11
N ASP A 277 5.66 -19.80 33.32
CA ASP A 277 7.03 -19.58 33.78
C ASP A 277 7.50 -18.11 33.65
N GLY A 278 6.58 -17.19 33.33
CA GLY A 278 6.87 -15.77 33.13
C GLY A 278 6.74 -15.32 31.67
N TRP A 279 7.45 -14.25 31.32
CA TRP A 279 7.39 -13.63 30.00
C TRP A 279 8.49 -14.18 29.08
N SER A 280 8.11 -14.70 27.93
CA SER A 280 9.05 -15.11 26.88
C SER A 280 8.95 -14.18 25.66
N PRO A 281 10.07 -13.85 24.99
CA PRO A 281 10.01 -13.08 23.76
C PRO A 281 9.35 -13.91 22.66
N HIS A 282 8.40 -13.31 21.94
CA HIS A 282 7.96 -13.79 20.64
C HIS A 282 8.99 -13.31 19.62
N GLU A 283 9.86 -14.21 19.20
CA GLU A 283 10.84 -13.92 18.17
C GLU A 283 10.12 -13.83 16.84
N LEU A 284 10.24 -12.66 16.21
CA LEU A 284 9.72 -12.43 14.87
C LEU A 284 10.46 -13.37 13.91
N ASN A 285 9.72 -14.01 13.01
CA ASN A 285 10.36 -14.66 11.88
C ASN A 285 11.14 -13.58 11.10
N GLY A 286 12.44 -13.80 10.87
CA GLY A 286 13.34 -12.80 10.25
C GLY A 286 12.86 -12.26 8.90
N LEU A 287 11.94 -12.98 8.28
CA LEU A 287 11.15 -12.67 7.09
C LEU A 287 10.36 -11.35 7.19
N LEU A 288 9.55 -11.12 8.23
CA LEU A 288 8.66 -9.92 8.36
C LEU A 288 9.40 -8.57 8.27
N THR A 289 10.71 -8.61 8.50
CA THR A 289 11.61 -7.47 8.57
C THR A 289 12.29 -7.18 7.24
N HIS A 290 12.08 -8.02 6.23
CA HIS A 290 12.66 -7.89 4.88
C HIS A 290 11.63 -7.49 3.81
N HIS A 291 10.32 -7.72 4.02
CA HIS A 291 9.31 -7.55 2.96
C HIS A 291 9.01 -6.09 2.59
N ARG A 292 9.16 -5.14 3.53
CA ARG A 292 9.09 -3.70 3.22
C ARG A 292 10.23 -3.19 2.35
N TYR A 293 11.33 -3.93 2.30
CA TYR A 293 12.59 -3.47 1.72
C TYR A 293 12.75 -3.98 0.30
N ARG A 294 12.27 -5.18 -0.03
CA ARG A 294 12.67 -5.90 -1.25
C ARG A 294 12.15 -5.33 -2.58
N PHE A 295 11.16 -4.43 -2.56
CA PHE A 295 10.46 -3.99 -3.78
C PHE A 295 10.50 -2.49 -4.08
N SER A 296 11.18 -1.70 -3.26
CA SER A 296 11.36 -0.29 -3.59
C SER A 296 12.68 -0.17 -4.35
N PHE A 297 12.70 0.39 -5.55
CA PHE A 297 13.99 0.93 -6.02
C PHE A 297 14.37 2.05 -5.05
N PRO A 298 15.67 2.32 -4.78
CA PRO A 298 16.04 3.48 -4.00
C PRO A 298 15.40 4.71 -4.65
N ASP A 299 14.47 5.34 -3.93
CA ASP A 299 13.76 6.52 -4.40
C ASP A 299 14.38 7.77 -3.75
N PRO A 300 14.59 8.85 -4.51
CA PRO A 300 15.08 10.11 -3.96
C PRO A 300 13.95 10.83 -3.22
N PHE A 301 14.23 11.28 -1.99
CA PHE A 301 13.30 12.07 -1.17
C PHE A 301 13.94 13.39 -0.76
N HIS A 302 13.16 14.47 -0.86
CA HIS A 302 13.51 15.77 -0.33
C HIS A 302 13.16 15.83 1.16
N VAL A 303 14.18 15.91 2.01
CA VAL A 303 14.03 15.83 3.46
C VAL A 303 13.07 16.92 4.00
N GLY A 304 13.23 18.17 3.56
CA GLY A 304 12.39 19.29 3.99
C GLY A 304 10.92 19.20 3.57
N HIS A 305 10.57 18.36 2.57
CA HIS A 305 9.22 18.26 2.01
C HIS A 305 8.50 16.94 2.31
N SER A 306 9.16 15.95 2.92
CA SER A 306 8.62 14.62 3.17
C SER A 306 8.24 14.39 4.64
N GLN A 307 7.22 15.12 5.12
CA GLN A 307 6.74 15.07 6.52
C GLN A 307 6.14 13.72 6.95
N ASP A 308 5.82 12.85 6.00
CA ASP A 308 5.38 11.48 6.22
C ASP A 308 6.54 10.56 6.65
N ARG A 309 7.77 10.86 6.20
CA ARG A 309 8.97 10.05 6.46
C ARG A 309 9.90 10.69 7.49
N PHE A 310 10.01 12.01 7.46
CA PHE A 310 10.88 12.79 8.34
C PHE A 310 10.05 13.56 9.36
N ARG A 311 10.57 13.66 10.58
CA ARG A 311 9.99 14.47 11.64
C ARG A 311 11.03 15.44 12.16
N ILE A 312 10.54 16.62 12.55
CA ILE A 312 11.33 17.67 13.17
C ILE A 312 10.88 17.75 14.63
N LEU A 313 11.83 17.79 15.55
CA LEU A 313 11.57 18.06 16.96
C LEU A 313 12.53 19.12 17.47
N THR A 314 11.99 20.07 18.22
CA THR A 314 12.73 21.00 19.06
C THR A 314 12.98 20.34 20.43
N PRO A 315 14.04 20.70 21.17
CA PRO A 315 14.26 20.14 22.50
C PRO A 315 13.04 20.26 23.41
N GLY A 316 12.64 19.16 24.04
CA GLY A 316 11.43 19.06 24.87
C GLY A 316 10.14 18.75 24.10
N GLU A 317 10.16 18.73 22.76
CA GLU A 317 9.03 18.31 21.95
C GLU A 317 8.97 16.79 21.80
N SER A 318 7.77 16.32 21.43
CA SER A 318 7.53 14.93 21.08
C SER A 318 6.58 14.81 19.91
N CYS A 319 6.75 13.79 19.09
CA CYS A 319 5.80 13.40 18.06
C CYS A 319 5.25 12.00 18.34
N SER A 320 4.01 11.76 17.95
CA SER A 320 3.37 10.44 18.04
C SER A 320 3.13 9.85 16.66
N LEU A 321 3.31 8.55 16.56
CA LEU A 321 3.15 7.73 15.37
C LEU A 321 2.24 6.56 15.72
N THR A 322 1.33 6.20 14.81
CA THR A 322 0.51 4.99 14.97
C THR A 322 1.20 3.84 14.26
N ARG A 323 1.31 2.70 14.95
CA ARG A 323 1.83 1.44 14.45
C ARG A 323 0.78 0.36 14.64
N GLU A 324 0.67 -0.55 13.67
CA GLU A 324 -0.12 -1.77 13.83
C GLU A 324 0.81 -2.95 14.10
N VAL A 325 0.58 -3.65 15.21
CA VAL A 325 1.23 -4.93 15.50
C VAL A 325 0.38 -6.02 14.85
N SER A 326 0.99 -6.81 13.96
CA SER A 326 0.31 -7.89 13.25
C SER A 326 0.97 -9.25 13.42
N ASP A 327 2.22 -9.31 13.89
CA ASP A 327 2.91 -10.58 14.14
C ASP A 327 2.57 -11.11 15.54
N PHE A 328 1.66 -12.07 15.56
CA PHE A 328 1.21 -12.77 16.75
C PHE A 328 1.49 -14.26 16.63
N PRO A 329 1.66 -14.98 17.76
CA PRO A 329 1.71 -16.43 17.73
C PRO A 329 0.48 -17.01 17.00
N LYS A 330 0.70 -17.99 16.10
CA LYS A 330 -0.35 -18.60 15.27
C LYS A 330 -1.55 -19.14 16.08
N ASN A 331 -1.33 -19.47 17.34
CA ASN A 331 -2.30 -20.02 18.27
C ASN A 331 -2.83 -19.01 19.30
N ALA A 332 -2.68 -17.70 19.07
CA ALA A 332 -3.25 -16.67 19.93
C ALA A 332 -4.77 -16.84 20.08
N ALA A 333 -5.24 -16.85 21.32
CA ALA A 333 -6.62 -17.14 21.69
C ALA A 333 -7.14 -16.17 22.77
N PRO A 334 -8.47 -16.04 22.93
CA PRO A 334 -9.05 -15.28 24.03
C PRO A 334 -8.51 -15.72 25.39
N GLY A 335 -8.11 -14.75 26.20
CA GLY A 335 -7.46 -14.95 27.50
C GLY A 335 -5.93 -14.90 27.46
N ASP A 336 -5.30 -14.98 26.28
CA ASP A 336 -3.86 -14.79 26.16
C ASP A 336 -3.48 -13.35 26.50
N VAL A 337 -2.35 -13.19 27.21
CA VAL A 337 -1.82 -11.89 27.64
C VAL A 337 -0.47 -11.67 26.99
N PHE A 338 -0.30 -10.50 26.41
CA PHE A 338 0.91 -10.09 25.72
C PHE A 338 1.49 -8.82 26.33
N ARG A 339 2.82 -8.69 26.23
CA ARG A 339 3.51 -7.42 26.43
C ARG A 339 4.16 -6.96 25.15
N TYR A 340 4.17 -5.67 24.92
CA TYR A 340 4.78 -5.07 23.74
C TYR A 340 5.57 -3.82 24.10
N GLY A 341 6.67 -3.60 23.39
CA GLY A 341 7.40 -2.34 23.49
C GLY A 341 8.60 -2.27 22.58
N TYR A 342 9.17 -1.08 22.49
CA TYR A 342 10.38 -0.80 21.73
C TYR A 342 11.58 -1.36 22.49
N LYS A 343 12.36 -2.25 21.87
CA LYS A 343 13.58 -2.82 22.48
C LYS A 343 14.81 -1.92 22.30
N GLY A 344 14.68 -0.83 21.55
CA GLY A 344 15.78 0.04 21.18
C GLY A 344 16.21 -0.16 19.74
N GLY A 345 17.03 0.75 19.23
CA GLY A 345 17.62 0.62 17.91
C GLY A 345 18.56 1.75 17.56
N LYS A 346 19.31 1.56 16.47
CA LYS A 346 20.11 2.61 15.86
C LYS A 346 19.26 3.37 14.84
N LEU A 347 19.22 4.69 14.95
CA LEU A 347 18.64 5.57 13.95
C LEU A 347 19.53 5.58 12.70
N ASP A 348 18.91 5.45 11.53
CA ASP A 348 19.61 5.34 10.25
C ASP A 348 20.03 6.70 9.69
N TRP A 349 19.23 7.75 9.90
CA TRP A 349 19.54 9.09 9.42
C TRP A 349 18.93 10.19 10.30
N TRP A 350 19.69 11.27 10.48
CA TRP A 350 19.29 12.49 11.18
C TRP A 350 20.22 13.65 10.82
N ASP A 351 19.72 14.87 10.97
CA ASP A 351 20.52 16.10 10.90
C ASP A 351 19.98 17.20 11.82
N TRP A 352 20.81 18.21 12.07
CA TRP A 352 20.41 19.42 12.81
C TRP A 352 19.63 20.39 11.92
N GLY A 353 18.66 21.09 12.48
CA GLY A 353 17.88 22.13 11.79
C GLY A 353 16.41 21.78 11.61
N LYS A 354 15.72 22.67 10.90
CA LYS A 354 14.28 22.59 10.57
C LYS A 354 14.10 22.19 9.11
N SER A 355 12.84 22.04 8.68
CA SER A 355 12.48 21.73 7.29
C SER A 355 13.14 22.66 6.29
N GLU A 356 13.18 23.96 6.61
CA GLU A 356 13.68 25.01 5.73
C GLU A 356 15.20 24.88 5.48
N ASP A 357 15.95 24.36 6.46
CA ASP A 357 17.39 24.13 6.34
C ASP A 357 17.70 22.94 5.41
N HIS A 358 16.70 22.10 5.12
CA HIS A 358 16.82 20.82 4.41
C HIS A 358 15.94 20.72 3.16
N GLU A 359 15.51 21.85 2.58
CA GLU A 359 14.70 21.88 1.35
C GLU A 359 15.46 21.22 0.16
N ASP A 360 16.75 21.52 0.04
CA ASP A 360 17.62 21.01 -1.01
C ASP A 360 18.29 19.67 -0.65
N THR A 361 18.09 19.17 0.57
CA THR A 361 18.67 17.91 1.03
C THR A 361 17.91 16.73 0.43
N VAL A 362 18.59 15.95 -0.41
CA VAL A 362 18.04 14.74 -1.04
C VAL A 362 18.70 13.50 -0.47
N VAL A 363 17.89 12.54 -0.04
CA VAL A 363 18.35 11.23 0.42
C VAL A 363 17.67 10.10 -0.34
N TRP A 364 18.39 8.99 -0.52
CA TRP A 364 17.88 7.80 -1.19
C TRP A 364 17.47 6.75 -0.17
N ILE A 365 16.19 6.38 -0.18
CA ILE A 365 15.61 5.50 0.83
C ILE A 365 15.32 4.12 0.22
N TYR A 366 15.85 3.08 0.87
CA TYR A 366 15.56 1.67 0.61
C TYR A 366 15.27 0.98 1.94
N GLY A 367 14.06 1.22 2.45
CA GLY A 367 13.74 1.05 3.86
C GLY A 367 14.43 2.11 4.72
N GLY A 368 15.72 1.91 5.03
CA GLY A 368 16.55 2.96 5.64
C GLY A 368 17.16 3.89 4.60
N VAL A 369 17.75 5.00 5.05
CA VAL A 369 18.57 5.87 4.18
C VAL A 369 19.84 5.13 3.75
N THR A 370 20.08 5.09 2.45
CA THR A 370 21.22 4.40 1.82
C THR A 370 22.23 5.35 1.21
N ASP A 371 21.79 6.54 0.81
CA ASP A 371 22.64 7.62 0.33
C ASP A 371 22.09 8.96 0.90
N PRO A 372 22.93 9.78 1.55
CA PRO A 372 24.37 9.60 1.70
C PRO A 372 24.74 8.43 2.62
N LYS A 373 25.80 7.71 2.26
CA LYS A 373 26.31 6.58 3.06
C LYS A 373 26.80 7.04 4.43
N ASP A 374 26.63 6.16 5.42
CA ASP A 374 27.08 6.36 6.81
C ASP A 374 26.58 7.67 7.45
N ASN A 375 25.42 8.16 7.02
CA ASN A 375 24.85 9.45 7.45
C ASN A 375 25.86 10.61 7.34
N GLU A 376 26.68 10.60 6.29
CA GLU A 376 27.78 11.56 6.06
C GLU A 376 28.82 11.62 7.20
N GLY A 377 28.96 10.53 7.95
CA GLY A 377 29.87 10.44 9.09
C GLY A 377 29.32 11.01 10.39
N ARG A 378 28.05 11.45 10.44
CA ARG A 378 27.39 11.86 11.69
C ARG A 378 27.34 10.69 12.70
N PRO A 379 27.40 10.97 14.02
CA PRO A 379 27.40 9.91 15.01
C PRO A 379 26.09 9.11 14.98
N GLY A 380 26.21 7.80 15.18
CA GLY A 380 25.06 6.91 15.25
C GLY A 380 24.26 7.14 16.53
N ILE A 381 22.99 7.48 16.38
CA ILE A 381 22.08 7.65 17.53
C ILE A 381 21.55 6.30 17.95
N MET A 382 21.84 5.92 19.20
CA MET A 382 21.28 4.75 19.85
C MET A 382 20.09 5.16 20.70
N ILE A 383 18.91 4.64 20.36
CA ILE A 383 17.67 4.91 21.06
C ILE A 383 17.41 3.77 22.05
N PRO A 384 17.25 4.08 23.35
CA PRO A 384 17.00 3.06 24.37
C PRO A 384 15.62 2.40 24.23
N ALA A 385 15.45 1.30 24.96
CA ALA A 385 14.17 0.63 25.07
C ALA A 385 13.10 1.51 25.75
N SER A 386 11.85 1.32 25.36
CA SER A 386 10.69 2.01 25.94
C SER A 386 10.15 1.31 27.20
N ASN A 387 9.08 1.87 27.76
CA ASN A 387 8.17 1.12 28.62
C ASN A 387 7.55 -0.08 27.87
N LEU A 388 7.01 -1.04 28.62
CA LEU A 388 6.18 -2.11 28.08
C LEU A 388 4.71 -1.79 28.34
N ILE A 389 3.86 -2.06 27.35
CA ILE A 389 2.42 -2.13 27.50
C ILE A 389 1.99 -3.59 27.61
N GLU A 390 0.91 -3.84 28.33
CA GLU A 390 0.33 -5.17 28.53
C GLU A 390 -1.12 -5.15 28.03
N PHE A 391 -1.52 -6.17 27.29
CA PHE A 391 -2.87 -6.28 26.75
C PHE A 391 -3.33 -7.74 26.68
N THR A 392 -4.64 -7.94 26.76
CA THR A 392 -5.28 -9.25 26.76
C THR A 392 -6.12 -9.45 25.52
N VAL A 393 -6.04 -10.62 24.90
CA VAL A 393 -6.91 -10.99 23.78
C VAL A 393 -8.29 -11.36 24.30
N VAL A 394 -9.33 -10.80 23.71
CA VAL A 394 -10.74 -11.03 24.06
C VAL A 394 -11.54 -11.49 22.84
N GLU A 395 -12.75 -11.99 23.04
CA GLU A 395 -13.63 -12.46 21.95
C GLU A 395 -14.04 -11.39 20.93
#